data_AF-A0A3S5JSZ7-F1
#
_entry.id   AF-A0A3S5JSZ7-F1
#
_cell.length_a   1.000
_cell.length_b   1.000
_cell.length_c   1.000
_cell.angle_alpha   90.00
_cell.angle_beta   90.00
_cell.angle_gamma   90.00
#
_symmetry.space_group_name_H-M   'P 1'
#
loop_
_entity.id
_entity.type
_entity.pdbx_description
1 polymer ?
#
loop_
_entity_poly.entity_id
_entity_poly.type
_entity_poly.pdbx_seq_one_letter_code
_entity_poly.pdbx_strand_id
1 'polypeptide(L)'
;MSDVDRPKIVNPEKDELRFDDDSEAFRRLLTPEIVCNFRAVQVPVSRIPDGFILDPAAGSGGQLAAYGEKLGRDCVGVELSPQRAVRCANSLTRLERGSTTLAICGDGLDSEGVMSLVRERIGDVKVAMLHVDPARPLDAQNHSISEMEPPLRPLLEAWSDYLEDGEFGVSLLLDLSPRLASEQRMEVEGVVRELFPDVNLMWEWLSRGGGRVDRLTIQTGGLAQNDGEVRCIRLHRDGSFDVLSGRMAVNYVEWLDIEPVVGEILALIDPVVIRSGLRLAYEIGAGQEGEVKWVHDSDRRPMAILNEELQVGCSSRAFTSIHGRVEERIEGSLNLMMIDMLAASAMKYGLSKVQIRCACDPGMHTKIVSRLDSILGDTEGEMGFLVDAPCGNSLFLCRKVP
;
A
#
# COMPACT_ATOMS: atom_id res chain seq x y z
N MET A 1 -11.95 32.77 19.94
CA MET A 1 -10.96 32.43 18.90
C MET A 1 -10.36 33.72 18.41
N SER A 2 -9.03 33.80 18.40
CA SER A 2 -8.34 34.96 17.83
C SER A 2 -8.49 34.95 16.30
N ASP A 3 -8.33 36.10 15.63
CA ASP A 3 -8.37 36.18 14.15
C ASP A 3 -7.21 35.41 13.46
N VAL A 4 -6.31 34.84 14.28
CA VAL A 4 -5.15 34.04 13.87
C VAL A 4 -5.53 32.57 13.65
N ASP A 5 -6.58 32.07 14.32
CA ASP A 5 -6.97 30.65 14.31
C ASP A 5 -8.02 30.29 13.25
N ARG A 6 -8.54 31.28 12.51
CA ARG A 6 -9.54 31.04 11.46
C ARG A 6 -8.88 30.49 10.19
N PRO A 7 -9.51 29.54 9.49
CA PRO A 7 -9.06 29.07 8.18
C PRO A 7 -8.88 30.23 7.20
N LYS A 8 -7.82 30.17 6.38
CA LYS A 8 -7.50 31.20 5.37
C LYS A 8 -7.06 30.55 4.06
N ILE A 9 -7.56 31.08 2.94
CA ILE A 9 -7.12 30.65 1.61
C ILE A 9 -5.66 31.07 1.41
N VAL A 10 -4.82 30.13 0.98
CA VAL A 10 -3.43 30.36 0.65
C VAL A 10 -3.31 30.84 -0.79
N ASN A 11 -2.58 31.94 -1.01
CA ASN A 11 -2.22 32.44 -2.31
C ASN A 11 -0.71 32.22 -2.56
N PRO A 12 -0.31 31.25 -3.39
CA PRO A 12 1.09 30.89 -3.56
C PRO A 12 1.97 32.03 -4.10
N GLU A 13 1.42 33.00 -4.84
CA GLU A 13 2.16 34.17 -5.34
C GLU A 13 2.41 35.24 -4.27
N LYS A 14 1.51 35.34 -3.27
CA LYS A 14 1.59 36.36 -2.21
C LYS A 14 2.18 35.82 -0.91
N ASP A 15 1.97 34.54 -0.67
CA ASP A 15 2.42 33.81 0.52
C ASP A 15 3.75 33.08 0.23
N GLU A 16 4.53 33.55 -0.76
CA GLU A 16 5.86 33.05 -1.09
C GLU A 16 6.76 33.08 0.15
N LEU A 17 6.84 31.93 0.78
CA LEU A 17 7.79 31.63 1.82
C LEU A 17 8.97 30.94 1.13
N ARG A 18 10.04 31.71 0.85
CA ARG A 18 11.33 31.15 0.43
C ARG A 18 11.87 30.26 1.55
N PHE A 19 11.71 28.95 1.42
CA PHE A 19 12.28 28.01 2.38
C PHE A 19 13.00 26.83 1.69
N ASP A 20 14.28 26.72 2.01
CA ASP A 20 15.20 25.64 1.67
C ASP A 20 15.00 24.39 2.57
N ASP A 21 13.76 24.02 2.89
CA ASP A 21 13.53 22.74 3.60
C ASP A 21 13.21 21.62 2.60
N ASP A 22 14.19 21.37 1.74
CA ASP A 22 14.26 20.20 0.85
C ASP A 22 14.98 19.05 1.58
N SER A 23 14.81 18.98 2.91
CA SER A 23 15.46 17.96 3.73
C SER A 23 14.96 16.58 3.35
N GLU A 24 15.88 15.61 3.36
CA GLU A 24 15.59 14.20 3.07
C GLU A 24 14.48 13.64 3.98
N ALA A 25 14.34 14.20 5.20
CA ALA A 25 13.28 13.87 6.14
C ALA A 25 11.89 14.25 5.62
N PHE A 26 11.72 15.44 5.04
CA PHE A 26 10.46 15.86 4.45
C PHE A 26 10.09 15.04 3.21
N ARG A 27 11.06 14.77 2.32
CA ARG A 27 10.83 13.94 1.12
C ARG A 27 10.36 12.53 1.45
N ARG A 28 10.76 11.97 2.61
CA ARG A 28 10.31 10.65 3.08
C ARG A 28 8.86 10.62 3.57
N LEU A 29 8.28 11.77 3.90
CA LEU A 29 6.88 11.90 4.31
C LEU A 29 5.93 12.04 3.12
N LEU A 30 6.44 12.34 1.92
CA LEU A 30 5.63 12.50 0.73
C LEU A 30 5.11 11.15 0.23
N THR A 31 3.81 11.11 -0.10
CA THR A 31 3.24 10.02 -0.87
C THR A 31 3.93 9.97 -2.24
N PRO A 32 4.53 8.83 -2.64
CA PRO A 32 5.18 8.72 -3.94
C PRO A 32 4.19 8.97 -5.09
N GLU A 33 4.61 9.69 -6.11
CA GLU A 33 3.78 10.07 -7.27
C GLU A 33 3.07 8.88 -7.92
N ILE A 34 3.78 7.75 -8.09
CA ILE A 34 3.18 6.52 -8.64
C ILE A 34 1.99 6.01 -7.82
N VAL A 35 2.00 6.23 -6.49
CA VAL A 35 0.88 5.88 -5.61
C VAL A 35 -0.25 6.88 -5.77
N CYS A 36 0.06 8.19 -5.85
CA CYS A 36 -0.93 9.24 -6.11
C CYS A 36 -1.71 8.97 -7.39
N ASN A 37 -0.99 8.68 -8.48
CA ASN A 37 -1.54 8.41 -9.80
C ASN A 37 -2.38 7.12 -9.79
N PHE A 38 -1.88 6.06 -9.16
CA PHE A 38 -2.64 4.82 -8.98
C PHE A 38 -3.97 5.09 -8.26
N ARG A 39 -3.94 5.77 -7.11
CA ARG A 39 -5.13 6.10 -6.30
C ARG A 39 -6.15 6.89 -7.12
N ALA A 40 -5.70 7.88 -7.88
CA ALA A 40 -6.58 8.68 -8.72
C ALA A 40 -7.20 7.88 -9.87
N VAL A 41 -6.45 6.98 -10.50
CA VAL A 41 -6.97 6.08 -11.55
C VAL A 41 -8.01 5.10 -11.02
N GLN A 42 -7.93 4.71 -9.74
CA GLN A 42 -8.90 3.79 -9.13
C GLN A 42 -10.27 4.41 -8.88
N VAL A 43 -10.40 5.74 -8.85
CA VAL A 43 -11.67 6.40 -8.52
C VAL A 43 -12.67 6.23 -9.67
N PRO A 44 -13.79 5.52 -9.46
CA PRO A 44 -14.83 5.40 -10.48
C PRO A 44 -15.68 6.67 -10.50
N VAL A 45 -15.30 7.66 -11.32
CA VAL A 45 -15.98 8.97 -11.41
C VAL A 45 -17.51 8.85 -11.59
N SER A 46 -17.97 7.82 -12.31
CA SER A 46 -19.40 7.57 -12.56
C SER A 46 -20.18 7.03 -11.35
N ARG A 47 -19.49 6.66 -10.25
CA ARG A 47 -20.10 6.07 -9.04
C ARG A 47 -20.01 7.00 -7.83
N ILE A 48 -19.21 8.06 -7.90
CA ILE A 48 -19.17 9.09 -6.85
C ILE A 48 -20.15 10.22 -7.22
N PRO A 49 -20.86 10.81 -6.24
CA PRO A 49 -21.85 11.85 -6.50
C PRO A 49 -21.19 13.13 -7.05
N ASP A 50 -21.96 14.12 -7.47
CA ASP A 50 -21.44 15.42 -7.91
C ASP A 50 -20.89 16.24 -6.72
N GLY A 51 -19.94 17.13 -6.99
CA GLY A 51 -19.27 17.95 -5.98
C GLY A 51 -17.75 17.94 -6.10
N PHE A 52 -17.08 18.52 -5.10
CA PHE A 52 -15.62 18.66 -5.06
C PHE A 52 -14.95 17.52 -4.27
N ILE A 53 -13.65 17.34 -4.50
CA ILE A 53 -12.81 16.42 -3.73
C ILE A 53 -12.13 17.19 -2.60
N LEU A 54 -12.26 16.69 -1.38
CA LEU A 54 -11.71 17.29 -0.17
C LEU A 54 -10.63 16.40 0.42
N ASP A 55 -9.54 17.03 0.84
CA ASP A 55 -8.57 16.46 1.76
C ASP A 55 -8.37 17.41 2.95
N PRO A 56 -8.93 17.10 4.15
CA PRO A 56 -8.84 17.98 5.30
C PRO A 56 -7.49 17.86 6.05
N ALA A 57 -6.57 17.03 5.54
CA ALA A 57 -5.22 16.83 6.07
C ALA A 57 -4.23 16.72 4.90
N ALA A 58 -4.28 17.68 3.96
CA ALA A 58 -3.74 17.56 2.62
C ALA A 58 -2.20 17.46 2.53
N GLY A 59 -1.47 17.78 3.60
CA GLY A 59 -0.01 17.74 3.58
C GLY A 59 0.54 18.64 2.49
N SER A 60 1.27 18.04 1.56
CA SER A 60 1.84 18.74 0.39
C SER A 60 0.89 18.85 -0.81
N GLY A 61 -0.32 18.29 -0.73
CA GLY A 61 -1.32 18.32 -1.79
C GLY A 61 -1.07 17.36 -2.97
N GLY A 62 -0.05 16.51 -2.92
CA GLY A 62 0.29 15.63 -4.05
C GLY A 62 -0.80 14.63 -4.45
N GLN A 63 -1.48 14.02 -3.46
CA GLN A 63 -2.59 13.10 -3.73
C GLN A 63 -3.81 13.85 -4.28
N LEU A 64 -4.12 15.01 -3.72
CA LEU A 64 -5.23 15.86 -4.16
C LEU A 64 -5.01 16.39 -5.58
N ALA A 65 -3.78 16.77 -5.93
CA ALA A 65 -3.42 17.16 -7.29
C ALA A 65 -3.67 16.01 -8.29
N ALA A 66 -3.26 14.79 -7.97
CA ALA A 66 -3.53 13.63 -8.83
C ALA A 66 -5.05 13.39 -9.02
N TYR A 67 -5.87 13.58 -7.98
CA TYR A 67 -7.33 13.54 -8.14
C TYR A 67 -7.84 14.66 -9.05
N GLY A 68 -7.40 15.90 -8.85
CA GLY A 68 -7.82 17.03 -9.69
C GLY A 68 -7.50 16.82 -11.17
N GLU A 69 -6.30 16.35 -11.47
CA GLU A 69 -5.85 16.07 -12.84
C GLU A 69 -6.65 14.92 -13.47
N LYS A 70 -6.85 13.82 -12.73
CA LYS A 70 -7.48 12.62 -13.27
C LYS A 70 -8.99 12.71 -13.39
N LEU A 71 -9.64 13.36 -12.42
CA LEU A 71 -11.10 13.38 -12.30
C LEU A 71 -11.70 14.64 -12.94
N GLY A 72 -10.89 15.69 -13.16
CA GLY A 72 -11.38 16.97 -13.69
C GLY A 72 -12.36 17.67 -12.75
N ARG A 73 -12.22 17.45 -11.44
CA ARG A 73 -13.11 17.99 -10.40
C ARG A 73 -12.41 19.06 -9.57
N ASP A 74 -13.22 19.94 -9.00
CA ASP A 74 -12.76 20.92 -8.02
C ASP A 74 -12.13 20.20 -6.83
N CYS A 75 -11.08 20.80 -6.26
CA CYS A 75 -10.27 20.18 -5.22
C CYS A 75 -10.00 21.17 -4.09
N VAL A 76 -10.25 20.76 -2.85
CA VAL A 76 -10.02 21.58 -1.66
C VAL A 76 -9.09 20.83 -0.72
N GLY A 77 -7.95 21.42 -0.41
CA GLY A 77 -6.98 20.89 0.54
C GLY A 77 -6.90 21.78 1.78
N VAL A 78 -7.04 21.20 2.96
CA VAL A 78 -6.85 21.89 4.25
C VAL A 78 -5.57 21.37 4.89
N GLU A 79 -4.76 22.28 5.41
CA GLU A 79 -3.51 21.92 6.09
C GLU A 79 -3.24 22.87 7.25
N LEU A 80 -2.96 22.29 8.42
CA LEU A 80 -2.75 23.03 9.66
C LEU A 80 -1.45 23.86 9.64
N SER A 81 -0.39 23.33 9.04
CA SER A 81 0.90 24.03 8.92
C SER A 81 0.86 25.02 7.76
N PRO A 82 1.07 26.33 8.01
CA PRO A 82 1.14 27.32 6.95
C PRO A 82 2.16 26.98 5.85
N GLN A 83 3.29 26.39 6.24
CA GLN A 83 4.35 25.99 5.31
C GLN A 83 3.91 24.86 4.38
N ARG A 84 3.26 23.82 4.92
CA ARG A 84 2.72 22.72 4.10
C ARG A 84 1.52 23.19 3.26
N ALA A 85 0.69 24.10 3.78
CA ALA A 85 -0.42 24.68 3.05
C ALA A 85 0.03 25.46 1.79
N VAL A 86 1.15 26.19 1.86
CA VAL A 86 1.78 26.81 0.67
C VAL A 86 2.26 25.76 -0.33
N ARG A 87 2.84 24.64 0.13
CA ARG A 87 3.22 23.54 -0.77
C ARG A 87 2.00 22.87 -1.40
N CYS A 88 0.92 22.67 -0.65
CA CYS A 88 -0.36 22.20 -1.16
C CYS A 88 -0.87 23.13 -2.27
N ALA A 89 -0.86 24.45 -2.04
CA ALA A 89 -1.23 25.43 -3.05
C ALA A 89 -0.37 25.30 -4.32
N ASN A 90 0.95 25.16 -4.18
CA ASN A 90 1.88 24.99 -5.30
C ASN A 90 1.70 23.67 -6.08
N SER A 91 1.24 22.61 -5.42
CA SER A 91 0.91 21.36 -6.09
C SER A 91 -0.37 21.51 -6.92
N LEU A 92 -1.36 22.23 -6.39
CA LEU A 92 -2.66 22.44 -7.05
C LEU A 92 -2.60 23.44 -8.21
N THR A 93 -1.71 24.44 -8.19
CA THR A 93 -1.55 25.39 -9.30
C THR A 93 -1.07 24.77 -10.61
N ARG A 94 -0.53 23.53 -10.55
CA ARG A 94 -0.06 22.79 -11.73
C ARG A 94 -1.18 22.15 -12.53
N LEU A 95 -2.40 22.15 -12.02
CA LEU A 95 -3.56 21.57 -12.69
C LEU A 95 -3.99 22.43 -13.88
N GLU A 96 -4.32 21.78 -15.00
CA GLU A 96 -4.77 22.46 -16.21
C GLU A 96 -6.10 23.20 -16.00
N ARG A 97 -6.35 24.23 -16.83
CA ARG A 97 -7.50 25.13 -16.70
C ARG A 97 -8.82 24.37 -16.94
N GLY A 98 -9.60 24.17 -15.87
CA GLY A 98 -10.96 23.58 -15.96
C GLY A 98 -11.66 23.38 -14.62
N SER A 99 -10.90 23.08 -13.56
CA SER A 99 -11.40 22.93 -12.19
C SER A 99 -10.86 24.01 -11.26
N THR A 100 -11.66 24.38 -10.25
CA THR A 100 -11.28 25.31 -9.19
C THR A 100 -10.60 24.55 -8.07
N THR A 101 -9.37 24.97 -7.73
CA THR A 101 -8.59 24.36 -6.65
C THR A 101 -8.34 25.35 -5.53
N LEU A 102 -8.53 24.94 -4.28
CA LEU A 102 -8.29 25.76 -3.09
C LEU A 102 -7.35 25.04 -2.13
N ALA A 103 -6.30 25.74 -1.70
CA ALA A 103 -5.52 25.36 -0.53
C ALA A 103 -5.86 26.29 0.62
N ILE A 104 -6.16 25.73 1.79
CA ILE A 104 -6.60 26.45 2.97
C ILE A 104 -5.65 26.11 4.12
N CYS A 105 -5.08 27.13 4.74
CA CYS A 105 -4.32 26.99 5.98
C CYS A 105 -5.32 27.07 7.15
N GLY A 106 -5.46 25.99 7.92
CA GLY A 106 -6.42 25.91 9.02
C GLY A 106 -6.52 24.52 9.62
N ASP A 107 -7.31 24.40 10.70
CA ASP A 107 -7.62 23.10 11.30
C ASP A 107 -8.61 22.33 10.42
N GLY A 108 -8.27 21.08 10.08
CA GLY A 108 -9.14 20.18 9.31
C GLY A 108 -10.44 19.80 10.03
N LEU A 109 -10.53 20.04 11.34
CA LEU A 109 -11.75 19.87 12.13
C LEU A 109 -12.72 21.07 12.03
N ASP A 110 -12.28 22.23 11.53
CA ASP A 110 -13.13 23.42 11.36
C ASP A 110 -13.87 23.38 10.01
N SER A 111 -14.76 22.39 9.87
CA SER A 111 -15.52 22.17 8.64
C SER A 111 -16.39 23.37 8.25
N GLU A 112 -17.04 24.04 9.20
CA GLU A 112 -17.83 25.25 8.94
C GLU A 112 -16.96 26.42 8.44
N GLY A 113 -15.82 26.67 9.08
CA GLY A 113 -14.89 27.72 8.66
C GLY A 113 -14.34 27.47 7.25
N VAL A 114 -14.00 26.22 6.94
CA VAL A 114 -13.55 25.82 5.61
C VAL A 114 -14.68 25.95 4.59
N MET A 115 -15.88 25.45 4.88
CA MET A 115 -17.02 25.50 3.97
C MET A 115 -17.52 26.92 3.71
N SER A 116 -17.36 27.84 4.67
CA SER A 116 -17.59 29.27 4.44
C SER A 116 -16.72 29.82 3.30
N LEU A 117 -15.42 29.48 3.29
CA LEU A 117 -14.49 29.88 2.22
C LEU A 117 -14.79 29.17 0.88
N VAL A 118 -15.17 27.90 0.94
CA VAL A 118 -15.59 27.14 -0.25
C VAL A 118 -16.82 27.78 -0.88
N ARG A 119 -17.83 28.16 -0.09
CA ARG A 119 -19.04 28.84 -0.58
C ARG A 119 -18.75 30.18 -1.23
N GLU A 120 -17.77 30.93 -0.73
CA GLU A 120 -17.35 32.20 -1.34
C GLU A 120 -16.67 32.01 -2.70
N ARG A 121 -15.92 30.91 -2.90
CA ARG A 121 -15.02 30.74 -4.04
C ARG A 121 -15.53 29.78 -5.12
N ILE A 122 -16.18 28.70 -4.70
CA ILE A 122 -16.70 27.63 -5.56
C ILE A 122 -18.24 27.71 -5.63
N GLY A 123 -18.89 28.10 -4.53
CA GLY A 123 -20.35 28.18 -4.41
C GLY A 123 -20.90 27.17 -3.43
N ASP A 124 -22.23 27.05 -3.37
CA ASP A 124 -22.91 26.13 -2.47
C ASP A 124 -22.88 24.70 -3.05
N VAL A 125 -21.74 24.03 -2.85
CA VAL A 125 -21.45 22.68 -3.35
C VAL A 125 -21.12 21.74 -2.19
N LYS A 126 -21.40 20.45 -2.37
CA LYS A 126 -21.11 19.39 -1.41
C LYS A 126 -19.79 18.69 -1.70
N VAL A 127 -19.28 17.96 -0.71
CA VAL A 127 -18.09 17.12 -0.84
C VAL A 127 -18.49 15.80 -1.48
N ALA A 128 -18.03 15.56 -2.70
CA ALA A 128 -18.26 14.29 -3.39
C ALA A 128 -17.29 13.19 -2.92
N MET A 129 -16.03 13.59 -2.78
CA MET A 129 -14.83 12.86 -2.37
C MET A 129 -14.26 13.26 -1.00
N LEU A 130 -14.22 12.44 0.04
CA LEU A 130 -13.32 12.71 1.18
C LEU A 130 -12.09 11.79 1.14
N HIS A 131 -10.91 12.37 1.02
CA HIS A 131 -9.62 11.69 1.20
C HIS A 131 -9.01 12.08 2.54
N VAL A 132 -8.47 11.12 3.30
CA VAL A 132 -7.75 11.40 4.54
C VAL A 132 -6.50 10.51 4.63
N ASP A 133 -5.31 11.11 4.74
CA ASP A 133 -4.04 10.43 5.04
C ASP A 133 -3.52 10.97 6.39
N PRO A 134 -4.07 10.50 7.52
CA PRO A 134 -3.69 11.04 8.83
C PRO A 134 -2.23 10.70 9.15
N ALA A 135 -1.57 11.59 9.87
CA ALA A 135 -0.25 11.33 10.40
C ALA A 135 -0.29 10.10 11.30
N ARG A 136 0.71 9.23 11.10
CA ARG A 136 0.83 7.96 11.82
C ARG A 136 1.32 8.25 13.24
N PRO A 137 0.83 7.52 14.25
CA PRO A 137 1.38 7.67 15.58
C PRO A 137 2.85 7.21 15.62
N LEU A 138 3.59 7.69 16.62
CA LEU A 138 5.05 7.49 16.69
C LEU A 138 5.45 6.07 17.13
N ASP A 139 4.62 5.37 17.91
CA ASP A 139 4.92 4.03 18.44
C ASP A 139 4.23 2.89 17.65
N ALA A 140 4.95 2.36 16.65
CA ALA A 140 4.51 1.34 15.70
C ALA A 140 3.85 0.06 16.26
N GLN A 141 3.96 -0.22 17.56
CA GLN A 141 3.58 -1.51 18.16
C GLN A 141 2.36 -1.47 19.09
N ASN A 142 2.03 -0.32 19.69
CA ASN A 142 0.95 -0.19 20.69
C ASN A 142 -0.06 0.91 20.34
N HIS A 143 -0.19 1.23 19.05
CA HIS A 143 -1.07 2.28 18.58
C HIS A 143 -2.48 2.17 19.14
N SER A 144 -3.04 3.30 19.55
CA SER A 144 -4.50 3.50 19.60
C SER A 144 -4.89 4.29 18.35
N ILE A 145 -6.07 4.03 17.77
CA ILE A 145 -6.55 4.84 16.64
C ILE A 145 -6.73 6.32 17.03
N SER A 146 -6.87 6.59 18.33
CA SER A 146 -6.99 7.93 18.90
C SER A 146 -5.73 8.79 18.76
N GLU A 147 -4.58 8.18 18.46
CA GLU A 147 -3.32 8.88 18.27
C GLU A 147 -3.08 9.35 16.82
N MET A 148 -4.02 9.04 15.90
CA MET A 148 -3.98 9.57 14.54
C MET A 148 -4.21 11.08 14.56
N GLU A 149 -3.49 11.81 13.71
CA GLU A 149 -3.67 13.25 13.57
C GLU A 149 -4.02 13.60 12.10
N PRO A 150 -5.20 14.19 11.84
CA PRO A 150 -6.28 14.46 12.80
C PRO A 150 -6.96 13.18 13.34
N PRO A 151 -7.57 13.22 14.54
CA PRO A 151 -8.32 12.10 15.08
C PRO A 151 -9.51 11.73 14.18
N LEU A 152 -9.61 10.44 13.83
CA LEU A 152 -10.51 10.00 12.77
C LEU A 152 -11.99 10.29 13.06
N ARG A 153 -12.50 9.94 14.24
CA ARG A 153 -13.92 10.14 14.59
C ARG A 153 -14.31 11.63 14.60
N PRO A 154 -13.63 12.53 15.35
CA PRO A 154 -13.94 13.96 15.32
C PRO A 154 -13.88 14.56 13.92
N LEU A 155 -12.95 14.10 13.09
CA LEU A 155 -12.85 14.55 11.70
C LEU A 155 -14.08 14.13 10.89
N LEU A 156 -14.44 12.86 10.91
CA LEU A 156 -15.60 12.37 10.15
C LEU A 156 -16.92 12.97 10.65
N GLU A 157 -17.06 13.21 11.96
CA GLU A 157 -18.19 13.92 12.56
C GLU A 157 -18.26 15.38 12.10
N ALA A 158 -17.13 16.08 12.00
CA ALA A 158 -17.11 17.46 11.54
C ALA A 158 -17.56 17.59 10.08
N TRP A 159 -17.25 16.59 9.24
CA TRP A 159 -17.50 16.63 7.80
C TRP A 159 -18.80 15.94 7.36
N SER A 160 -19.46 15.17 8.22
CA SER A 160 -20.61 14.34 7.85
C SER A 160 -21.73 15.12 7.15
N ASP A 161 -22.09 16.30 7.66
CA ASP A 161 -23.17 17.14 7.10
C ASP A 161 -22.82 17.78 5.75
N TYR A 162 -21.54 17.74 5.34
CA TYR A 162 -21.05 18.31 4.09
C TYR A 162 -20.79 17.28 2.99
N LEU A 163 -20.80 16.00 3.33
CA LEU A 163 -20.67 14.91 2.37
C LEU A 163 -21.95 14.76 1.57
N GLU A 164 -21.78 14.55 0.26
CA GLU A 164 -22.88 14.14 -0.61
C GLU A 164 -23.08 12.64 -0.52
N ASP A 165 -24.33 12.21 -0.40
CA ASP A 165 -24.68 10.80 -0.37
C ASP A 165 -24.93 10.27 -1.79
N GLY A 166 -24.26 9.18 -2.15
CA GLY A 166 -24.36 8.55 -3.45
C GLY A 166 -25.26 7.31 -3.44
N GLU A 167 -25.39 6.63 -4.58
CA GLU A 167 -26.13 5.36 -4.68
C GLU A 167 -25.64 4.30 -3.68
N PHE A 168 -24.36 4.34 -3.34
CA PHE A 168 -23.68 3.34 -2.50
C PHE A 168 -23.30 3.87 -1.10
N GLY A 169 -23.79 5.06 -0.74
CA GLY A 169 -23.36 5.79 0.46
C GLY A 169 -22.28 6.84 0.17
N VAL A 170 -21.80 7.50 1.23
CA VAL A 170 -20.72 8.50 1.16
C VAL A 170 -19.40 7.90 0.67
N SER A 171 -18.65 8.67 -0.13
CA SER A 171 -17.39 8.22 -0.73
C SER A 171 -16.18 8.71 0.07
N LEU A 172 -15.59 7.80 0.87
CA LEU A 172 -14.43 8.05 1.72
C LEU A 172 -13.25 7.19 1.29
N LEU A 173 -12.06 7.76 1.25
CA LEU A 173 -10.80 7.04 1.13
C LEU A 173 -9.90 7.41 2.32
N LEU A 174 -9.75 6.49 3.28
CA LEU A 174 -8.86 6.69 4.43
C LEU A 174 -7.59 5.88 4.22
N ASP A 175 -6.45 6.55 4.05
CA ASP A 175 -5.14 5.96 3.86
C ASP A 175 -4.45 5.76 5.21
N LEU A 176 -4.52 4.53 5.72
CA LEU A 176 -4.18 4.17 7.09
C LEU A 176 -2.85 3.41 7.17
N SER A 177 -2.35 3.28 8.40
CA SER A 177 -1.12 2.52 8.65
C SER A 177 -1.31 1.04 8.33
N PRO A 178 -0.44 0.40 7.51
CA PRO A 178 -0.51 -1.05 7.28
C PRO A 178 -0.18 -1.90 8.51
N ARG A 179 0.22 -1.25 9.61
CA ARG A 179 0.54 -1.88 10.88
C ARG A 179 -0.65 -1.99 11.83
N LEU A 180 -1.82 -1.44 11.48
CA LEU A 180 -3.00 -1.59 12.32
C LEU A 180 -3.29 -3.07 12.60
N ALA A 181 -3.53 -3.39 13.87
CA ALA A 181 -4.00 -4.69 14.30
C ALA A 181 -5.46 -4.92 13.87
N SER A 182 -5.92 -6.17 13.93
CA SER A 182 -7.31 -6.50 13.59
C SER A 182 -8.32 -5.76 14.47
N GLU A 183 -8.05 -5.62 15.76
CA GLU A 183 -8.91 -4.88 16.69
C GLU A 183 -9.05 -3.40 16.30
N GLN A 184 -7.95 -2.76 15.93
CA GLN A 184 -7.95 -1.37 15.49
C GLN A 184 -8.66 -1.18 14.14
N ARG A 185 -8.53 -2.14 13.22
CA ARG A 185 -9.30 -2.13 11.96
C ARG A 185 -10.80 -2.23 12.24
N MET A 186 -11.21 -3.10 13.16
CA MET A 186 -12.61 -3.21 13.59
C MET A 186 -13.09 -1.91 14.25
N GLU A 187 -12.24 -1.24 15.02
CA GLU A 187 -12.56 0.06 15.63
C GLU A 187 -12.79 1.15 14.56
N VAL A 188 -11.91 1.23 13.54
CA VAL A 188 -12.08 2.12 12.39
C VAL A 188 -13.38 1.81 11.63
N GLU A 189 -13.65 0.55 11.32
CA GLU A 189 -14.91 0.15 10.69
C GLU A 189 -16.12 0.53 11.55
N GLY A 190 -16.03 0.38 12.87
CA GLY A 190 -17.06 0.79 13.82
C GLY A 190 -17.36 2.28 13.72
N VAL A 191 -16.32 3.13 13.73
CA VAL A 191 -16.47 4.59 13.52
C VAL A 191 -17.19 4.90 12.21
N VAL A 192 -16.76 4.28 11.10
CA VAL A 192 -17.34 4.53 9.78
C VAL A 192 -18.81 4.09 9.72
N ARG A 193 -19.13 2.87 10.19
CA ARG A 193 -20.49 2.33 10.14
C ARG A 193 -21.46 3.01 11.11
N GLU A 194 -20.97 3.54 12.22
CA GLU A 194 -21.78 4.35 13.14
C GLU A 194 -22.17 5.70 12.55
N LEU A 195 -21.23 6.38 11.87
CA LEU A 195 -21.46 7.69 11.26
C LEU A 195 -22.19 7.61 9.92
N PHE A 196 -21.92 6.55 9.16
CA PHE A 196 -22.48 6.32 7.83
C PHE A 196 -23.09 4.91 7.76
N PRO A 197 -24.31 4.73 8.31
CA PRO A 197 -25.01 3.45 8.24
C PRO A 197 -25.19 2.99 6.80
N ASP A 198 -25.15 1.67 6.58
CA ASP A 198 -25.37 1.01 5.28
C ASP A 198 -24.40 1.39 4.15
N VAL A 199 -23.33 2.15 4.45
CA VAL A 199 -22.29 2.48 3.46
C VAL A 199 -21.59 1.21 2.99
N ASN A 200 -21.42 1.08 1.67
CA ASN A 200 -20.54 0.05 1.14
C ASN A 200 -19.12 0.30 1.64
N LEU A 201 -18.41 -0.74 2.08
CA LEU A 201 -17.09 -0.65 2.69
C LEU A 201 -16.20 -1.74 2.14
N MET A 202 -14.99 -1.37 1.73
CA MET A 202 -13.98 -2.29 1.25
C MET A 202 -12.61 -1.93 1.81
N TRP A 203 -11.86 -2.93 2.29
CA TRP A 203 -10.46 -2.75 2.64
C TRP A 203 -9.53 -3.09 1.47
N GLU A 204 -8.43 -2.34 1.39
CA GLU A 204 -7.39 -2.56 0.40
C GLU A 204 -5.99 -2.61 1.03
N TRP A 205 -5.23 -3.65 0.69
CA TRP A 205 -3.80 -3.76 0.99
C TRP A 205 -2.96 -3.56 -0.27
N LEU A 206 -2.06 -2.59 -0.27
CA LEU A 206 -1.17 -2.31 -1.41
C LEU A 206 0.27 -2.71 -1.11
N SER A 207 0.90 -3.40 -2.06
CA SER A 207 2.35 -3.66 -2.09
C SER A 207 2.95 -3.20 -3.42
N ARG A 208 4.16 -2.65 -3.35
CA ARG A 208 5.01 -2.34 -4.52
C ARG A 208 6.07 -3.41 -4.78
N GLY A 209 5.99 -4.53 -4.07
CA GLY A 209 6.91 -5.66 -4.22
C GLY A 209 8.20 -5.61 -3.46
N GLY A 210 8.26 -4.77 -2.43
CA GLY A 210 9.38 -4.76 -1.49
C GLY A 210 9.38 -5.91 -0.49
N GLY A 211 8.43 -6.84 -0.57
CA GLY A 211 8.21 -7.86 0.46
C GLY A 211 7.68 -7.24 1.75
N ARG A 212 6.74 -6.29 1.64
CA ARG A 212 6.01 -5.68 2.75
C ARG A 212 4.72 -5.06 2.22
N VAL A 213 3.74 -4.93 3.08
CA VAL A 213 2.58 -4.05 2.83
C VAL A 213 3.06 -2.60 2.88
N ASP A 214 2.78 -1.83 1.83
CA ASP A 214 3.12 -0.42 1.73
C ASP A 214 2.01 0.49 2.27
N ARG A 215 0.75 0.19 1.95
CA ARG A 215 -0.43 0.96 2.38
C ARG A 215 -1.61 0.07 2.74
N LEU A 216 -2.42 0.55 3.67
CA LEU A 216 -3.70 -0.02 4.05
C LEU A 216 -4.74 1.08 3.85
N THR A 217 -5.82 0.79 3.16
CA THR A 217 -6.83 1.81 2.86
C THR A 217 -8.21 1.25 3.08
N ILE A 218 -9.10 2.08 3.61
CA ILE A 218 -10.54 1.81 3.58
C ILE A 218 -11.17 2.67 2.50
N GLN A 219 -12.05 2.07 1.72
CA GLN A 219 -12.81 2.72 0.66
C GLN A 219 -14.29 2.53 0.95
N THR A 220 -15.07 3.59 0.81
CA THR A 220 -16.51 3.53 1.02
C THR A 220 -17.31 4.08 -0.15
N GLY A 221 -18.62 3.83 -0.16
CA GLY A 221 -19.53 4.43 -1.13
C GLY A 221 -19.23 3.98 -2.55
N GLY A 222 -19.22 4.94 -3.48
CA GLY A 222 -18.90 4.71 -4.88
C GLY A 222 -17.49 4.16 -5.12
N LEU A 223 -16.57 4.33 -4.17
CA LEU A 223 -15.19 3.84 -4.25
C LEU A 223 -15.10 2.34 -3.96
N ALA A 224 -15.95 1.83 -3.06
CA ALA A 224 -15.99 0.41 -2.72
C ALA A 224 -16.50 -0.40 -3.92
N GLN A 225 -15.90 -1.57 -4.18
CA GLN A 225 -16.38 -2.47 -5.25
C GLN A 225 -17.59 -3.27 -4.78
N ASN A 226 -18.41 -3.73 -5.73
CA ASN A 226 -19.65 -4.47 -5.45
C ASN A 226 -19.40 -5.96 -5.14
N ASP A 227 -18.22 -6.48 -5.50
CA ASP A 227 -17.90 -7.91 -5.58
C ASP A 227 -16.97 -8.43 -4.47
N GLY A 228 -16.41 -7.56 -3.63
CA GLY A 228 -15.50 -7.97 -2.55
C GLY A 228 -15.43 -6.99 -1.38
N GLU A 229 -15.43 -7.53 -0.16
CA GLU A 229 -15.16 -6.78 1.08
C GLU A 229 -13.69 -6.39 1.19
N VAL A 230 -12.80 -7.16 0.56
CA VAL A 230 -11.36 -6.95 0.64
C VAL A 230 -10.70 -7.17 -0.72
N ARG A 231 -9.69 -6.35 -1.01
CA ARG A 231 -8.77 -6.58 -2.12
C ARG A 231 -7.32 -6.38 -1.70
N CYS A 232 -6.40 -6.99 -2.44
CA CYS A 232 -5.01 -6.61 -2.42
C CYS A 232 -4.52 -6.20 -3.81
N ILE A 233 -3.59 -5.26 -3.81
CA ILE A 233 -3.05 -4.61 -4.99
C ILE A 233 -1.57 -4.86 -5.05
N ARG A 234 -1.12 -5.29 -6.22
CA ARG A 234 0.29 -5.25 -6.59
C ARG A 234 0.53 -4.09 -7.54
N LEU A 235 1.19 -3.02 -7.06
CA LEU A 235 1.57 -1.87 -7.88
C LEU A 235 2.98 -2.07 -8.46
N HIS A 236 3.09 -2.06 -9.79
CA HIS A 236 4.36 -2.21 -10.49
C HIS A 236 5.06 -0.87 -10.70
N ARG A 237 6.34 -0.91 -11.07
CA ARG A 237 7.17 0.30 -11.21
C ARG A 237 6.79 1.17 -12.40
N ASP A 238 6.11 0.62 -13.39
CA ASP A 238 5.61 1.32 -14.57
C ASP A 238 4.21 1.93 -14.35
N GLY A 239 3.62 1.75 -13.16
CA GLY A 239 2.29 2.24 -12.81
C GLY A 239 1.16 1.28 -13.14
N SER A 240 1.43 0.16 -13.84
CA SER A 240 0.46 -0.93 -13.97
C SER A 240 0.25 -1.61 -12.61
N PHE A 241 -0.89 -2.28 -12.45
CA PHE A 241 -1.19 -2.99 -11.21
C PHE A 241 -2.06 -4.22 -11.46
N ASP A 242 -1.91 -5.20 -10.56
CA ASP A 242 -2.77 -6.37 -10.48
C ASP A 242 -3.62 -6.31 -9.22
N VAL A 243 -4.82 -6.88 -9.31
CA VAL A 243 -5.79 -6.92 -8.21
C VAL A 243 -6.16 -8.37 -7.93
N LEU A 244 -6.21 -8.70 -6.65
CA LEU A 244 -6.89 -9.89 -6.15
C LEU A 244 -7.99 -9.44 -5.20
N SER A 245 -9.24 -9.80 -5.47
CA SER A 245 -10.39 -9.42 -4.66
C SER A 245 -11.09 -10.67 -4.12
N GLY A 246 -11.77 -10.53 -2.98
CA GLY A 246 -12.57 -11.60 -2.41
C GLY A 246 -13.22 -11.21 -1.09
N ARG A 247 -13.66 -12.22 -0.36
CA ARG A 247 -14.12 -12.06 1.02
C ARG A 247 -12.96 -12.34 1.96
N MET A 248 -12.89 -11.58 3.05
CA MET A 248 -11.92 -11.86 4.09
C MET A 248 -12.26 -13.20 4.73
N ALA A 249 -11.44 -14.23 4.47
CA ALA A 249 -11.63 -15.51 5.12
C ALA A 249 -11.37 -15.36 6.62
N VAL A 250 -12.13 -16.08 7.46
CA VAL A 250 -11.95 -16.08 8.91
C VAL A 250 -10.61 -16.76 9.25
N ASN A 251 -9.55 -15.94 9.33
CA ASN A 251 -8.25 -16.01 10.04
C ASN A 251 -7.64 -17.35 10.53
N TYR A 252 -7.96 -18.51 9.96
CA TYR A 252 -7.13 -19.71 10.18
C TYR A 252 -6.38 -20.07 8.92
N VAL A 253 -5.16 -19.53 8.82
CA VAL A 253 -4.13 -20.14 7.99
C VAL A 253 -3.57 -21.29 8.82
N GLU A 254 -3.83 -22.52 8.38
CA GLU A 254 -3.11 -23.66 8.92
C GLU A 254 -1.69 -23.61 8.34
N TRP A 255 -0.77 -23.05 9.13
CA TRP A 255 0.65 -23.10 8.83
C TRP A 255 1.15 -24.50 9.16
N LEU A 256 1.53 -25.24 8.11
CA LEU A 256 2.03 -26.59 8.23
C LEU A 256 3.47 -26.56 8.72
N ASP A 257 3.75 -27.27 9.80
CA ASP A 257 5.12 -27.51 10.30
C ASP A 257 5.78 -28.61 9.46
N ILE A 258 6.02 -28.31 8.19
CA ILE A 258 6.69 -29.19 7.22
C ILE A 258 7.79 -28.43 6.49
N GLU A 259 8.84 -29.15 6.14
CA GLU A 259 9.95 -28.63 5.36
C GLU A 259 9.78 -29.00 3.87
N PRO A 260 10.01 -28.06 2.93
CA PRO A 260 10.09 -28.37 1.51
C PRO A 260 11.12 -29.48 1.22
N VAL A 261 10.80 -30.38 0.31
CA VAL A 261 11.74 -31.42 -0.15
C VAL A 261 12.23 -31.15 -1.58
N VAL A 262 13.39 -31.72 -1.91
CA VAL A 262 13.97 -31.62 -3.27
C VAL A 262 12.95 -32.09 -4.32
N GLY A 263 12.76 -31.26 -5.34
CA GLY A 263 11.80 -31.50 -6.42
C GLY A 263 10.44 -30.79 -6.25
N GLU A 264 10.07 -30.36 -5.04
CA GLU A 264 8.86 -29.57 -4.81
C GLU A 264 8.99 -28.13 -5.33
N ILE A 265 7.86 -27.47 -5.54
CA ILE A 265 7.80 -26.09 -6.04
C ILE A 265 7.58 -25.17 -4.85
N LEU A 266 8.60 -24.38 -4.54
CA LEU A 266 8.57 -23.41 -3.46
C LEU A 266 8.22 -22.03 -3.99
N ALA A 267 7.31 -21.32 -3.32
CA ALA A 267 6.87 -19.98 -3.68
C ALA A 267 7.01 -19.02 -2.50
N LEU A 268 7.59 -17.85 -2.77
CA LEU A 268 7.51 -16.69 -1.88
C LEU A 268 6.37 -15.79 -2.32
N ILE A 269 5.41 -15.60 -1.44
CA ILE A 269 4.16 -14.89 -1.72
C ILE A 269 4.25 -13.48 -1.15
N ASP A 270 3.65 -12.51 -1.84
CA ASP A 270 3.58 -11.13 -1.37
C ASP A 270 2.76 -11.07 -0.07
N PRO A 271 3.27 -10.48 1.02
CA PRO A 271 2.58 -10.45 2.30
C PRO A 271 1.19 -9.82 2.25
N VAL A 272 0.85 -9.02 1.23
CA VAL A 272 -0.53 -8.50 1.09
C VAL A 272 -1.57 -9.60 0.96
N VAL A 273 -1.25 -10.77 0.41
CA VAL A 273 -2.20 -11.90 0.29
C VAL A 273 -2.59 -12.42 1.66
N ILE A 274 -1.60 -12.68 2.52
CA ILE A 274 -1.82 -13.17 3.88
C ILE A 274 -2.49 -12.10 4.74
N ARG A 275 -1.97 -10.87 4.69
CA ARG A 275 -2.42 -9.77 5.55
C ARG A 275 -3.84 -9.29 5.25
N SER A 276 -4.33 -9.53 4.03
CA SER A 276 -5.71 -9.24 3.61
C SER A 276 -6.67 -10.42 3.79
N GLY A 277 -6.18 -11.59 4.20
CA GLY A 277 -7.01 -12.81 4.31
C GLY A 277 -7.44 -13.41 2.97
N LEU A 278 -6.80 -13.02 1.85
CA LEU A 278 -7.14 -13.46 0.50
C LEU A 278 -6.39 -14.73 0.06
N ARG A 279 -6.07 -15.60 1.02
CA ARG A 279 -5.40 -16.89 0.78
C ARG A 279 -6.17 -17.75 -0.24
N LEU A 280 -7.46 -17.95 0.00
CA LEU A 280 -8.30 -18.78 -0.88
C LEU A 280 -8.39 -18.18 -2.28
N ALA A 281 -8.52 -16.85 -2.38
CA ALA A 281 -8.52 -16.17 -3.67
C ALA A 281 -7.20 -16.38 -4.42
N TYR A 282 -6.06 -16.39 -3.71
CA TYR A 282 -4.76 -16.72 -4.29
C TYR A 282 -4.69 -18.19 -4.74
N GLU A 283 -5.22 -19.14 -3.99
CA GLU A 283 -5.23 -20.55 -4.39
C GLU A 283 -6.09 -20.78 -5.63
N ILE A 284 -7.29 -20.19 -5.67
CA ILE A 284 -8.17 -20.20 -6.85
C ILE A 284 -7.47 -19.54 -8.04
N GLY A 285 -6.87 -18.37 -7.83
CA GLY A 285 -6.12 -17.65 -8.86
C GLY A 285 -4.88 -18.41 -9.36
N ALA A 286 -4.33 -19.32 -8.56
CA ALA A 286 -3.24 -20.21 -8.93
C ALA A 286 -3.73 -21.49 -9.62
N GLY A 287 -5.04 -21.76 -9.61
CA GLY A 287 -5.63 -23.02 -10.09
C GLY A 287 -5.39 -24.21 -9.15
N GLN A 288 -5.14 -23.95 -7.87
CA GLN A 288 -4.69 -24.94 -6.87
C GLN A 288 -5.50 -24.81 -5.56
N GLU A 289 -6.81 -24.61 -5.68
CA GLU A 289 -7.73 -24.43 -4.54
C GLU A 289 -7.62 -25.58 -3.54
N GLY A 290 -7.25 -25.28 -2.29
CA GLY A 290 -7.11 -26.28 -1.23
C GLY A 290 -5.88 -27.19 -1.34
N GLU A 291 -5.03 -27.00 -2.34
CA GLU A 291 -3.84 -27.82 -2.58
C GLU A 291 -2.52 -27.14 -2.13
N VAL A 292 -2.54 -25.82 -1.97
CA VAL A 292 -1.36 -25.05 -1.55
C VAL A 292 -1.04 -25.31 -0.09
N LYS A 293 0.20 -25.74 0.18
CA LYS A 293 0.71 -25.98 1.53
C LYS A 293 1.41 -24.72 2.04
N TRP A 294 0.84 -24.03 3.02
CA TRP A 294 1.44 -22.84 3.62
C TRP A 294 2.38 -23.25 4.74
N VAL A 295 3.68 -22.91 4.63
CA VAL A 295 4.72 -23.52 5.47
C VAL A 295 5.51 -22.52 6.32
N HIS A 296 5.44 -21.22 6.02
CA HIS A 296 6.15 -20.22 6.81
C HIS A 296 5.38 -18.90 6.90
N ASP A 297 4.98 -18.56 8.13
CA ASP A 297 4.40 -17.25 8.44
C ASP A 297 5.51 -16.21 8.59
N SER A 298 5.49 -15.20 7.73
CA SER A 298 6.50 -14.15 7.73
C SER A 298 5.87 -12.83 7.29
N ASP A 299 6.17 -11.76 8.02
CA ASP A 299 5.73 -10.41 7.66
C ASP A 299 6.29 -9.92 6.31
N ARG A 300 7.36 -10.55 5.81
CA ARG A 300 8.04 -10.13 4.58
C ARG A 300 8.00 -11.15 3.46
N ARG A 301 8.11 -12.43 3.79
CA ARG A 301 8.26 -13.51 2.82
C ARG A 301 7.45 -14.74 3.24
N PRO A 302 6.11 -14.65 3.29
CA PRO A 302 5.29 -15.85 3.42
C PRO A 302 5.72 -16.91 2.40
N MET A 303 5.78 -18.15 2.84
CA MET A 303 6.22 -19.27 2.01
C MET A 303 5.10 -20.30 1.86
N ALA A 304 4.96 -20.81 0.64
CA ALA A 304 4.10 -21.93 0.34
C ALA A 304 4.77 -22.92 -0.60
N ILE A 305 4.40 -24.19 -0.48
CA ILE A 305 4.70 -25.24 -1.45
C ILE A 305 3.49 -25.36 -2.37
N LEU A 306 3.73 -25.22 -3.67
CA LEU A 306 2.73 -25.37 -4.71
C LEU A 306 2.68 -26.83 -5.18
N ASN A 307 1.49 -27.30 -5.54
CA ASN A 307 1.31 -28.62 -6.15
C ASN A 307 1.87 -28.64 -7.57
N GLU A 308 1.65 -27.55 -8.33
CA GLU A 308 2.11 -27.39 -9.71
C GLU A 308 2.70 -26.00 -9.97
N GLU A 309 3.38 -25.83 -11.10
CA GLU A 309 3.94 -24.53 -11.53
C GLU A 309 2.81 -23.55 -11.85
N LEU A 310 3.03 -22.26 -11.54
CA LEU A 310 2.02 -21.24 -11.79
C LEU A 310 1.87 -21.00 -13.30
N GLN A 311 0.66 -21.24 -13.81
CA GLN A 311 0.32 -21.01 -15.21
C GLN A 311 0.61 -19.56 -15.63
N VAL A 312 1.06 -19.39 -16.87
CA VAL A 312 1.29 -18.06 -17.44
C VAL A 312 -0.03 -17.28 -17.49
N GLY A 313 -0.03 -16.08 -16.92
CA GLY A 313 -1.21 -15.21 -16.89
C GLY A 313 -2.21 -15.50 -15.77
N CYS A 314 -1.92 -16.43 -14.85
CA CYS A 314 -2.76 -16.62 -13.67
C CYS A 314 -2.66 -15.39 -12.73
N SER A 315 -3.76 -15.01 -12.08
CA SER A 315 -3.83 -13.78 -11.28
C SER A 315 -2.88 -13.80 -10.08
N SER A 316 -2.67 -14.98 -9.49
CA SER A 316 -1.81 -15.17 -8.33
C SER A 316 -0.34 -14.90 -8.62
N ARG A 317 0.08 -15.02 -9.89
CA ARG A 317 1.46 -14.83 -10.31
C ARG A 317 2.00 -13.43 -10.00
N ALA A 318 1.17 -12.40 -10.10
CA ALA A 318 1.54 -11.03 -9.72
C ALA A 318 1.85 -10.88 -8.23
N PHE A 319 1.21 -11.72 -7.41
CA PHE A 319 1.39 -11.77 -5.96
C PHE A 319 2.42 -12.83 -5.53
N THR A 320 3.09 -13.50 -6.47
CA THR A 320 4.18 -14.43 -6.21
C THR A 320 5.51 -13.73 -6.51
N SER A 321 6.23 -13.31 -5.48
CA SER A 321 7.49 -12.56 -5.64
C SER A 321 8.55 -13.38 -6.37
N ILE A 322 8.61 -14.68 -6.09
CA ILE A 322 9.43 -15.66 -6.79
C ILE A 322 8.92 -17.07 -6.49
N HIS A 323 9.05 -17.99 -7.45
CA HIS A 323 8.80 -19.41 -7.21
C HIS A 323 9.75 -20.27 -8.05
N GLY A 324 9.90 -21.53 -7.65
CA GLY A 324 10.66 -22.49 -8.42
C GLY A 324 10.94 -23.79 -7.69
N ARG A 325 11.65 -24.70 -8.35
CA ARG A 325 11.87 -26.07 -7.89
C ARG A 325 13.04 -26.13 -6.91
N VAL A 326 12.85 -26.80 -5.78
CA VAL A 326 13.93 -27.04 -4.82
C VAL A 326 14.95 -28.01 -5.40
N GLU A 327 16.20 -27.58 -5.55
CA GLU A 327 17.30 -28.40 -6.09
C GLU A 327 18.16 -28.99 -4.97
N GLU A 328 18.41 -28.23 -3.90
CA GLU A 328 19.24 -28.67 -2.79
C GLU A 328 18.88 -27.99 -1.48
N ARG A 329 18.96 -28.77 -0.40
CA ARG A 329 18.96 -28.27 0.98
C ARG A 329 20.39 -28.16 1.47
N ILE A 330 20.75 -27.01 2.01
CA ILE A 330 22.09 -26.68 2.49
C ILE A 330 22.00 -26.38 3.97
N GLU A 331 22.69 -27.15 4.79
CA GLU A 331 22.68 -26.98 6.25
C GLU A 331 23.41 -25.70 6.68
N GLY A 332 22.85 -25.00 7.67
CA GLY A 332 23.37 -23.75 8.21
C GLY A 332 22.69 -22.48 7.69
N SER A 333 23.22 -21.32 8.10
CA SER A 333 22.70 -19.99 7.76
C SER A 333 23.66 -19.21 6.87
N LEU A 334 23.11 -18.33 6.03
CA LEU A 334 23.87 -17.62 5.01
C LEU A 334 25.00 -16.78 5.61
N ASN A 335 26.24 -17.08 5.18
CA ASN A 335 27.44 -16.35 5.62
C ASN A 335 28.53 -16.37 4.53
N LEU A 336 29.59 -15.55 4.72
CA LEU A 336 30.68 -15.39 3.75
C LEU A 336 31.50 -16.68 3.49
N MET A 337 31.53 -17.62 4.43
CA MET A 337 32.29 -18.88 4.28
C MET A 337 31.57 -19.90 3.40
N MET A 338 30.26 -19.73 3.18
CA MET A 338 29.46 -20.65 2.36
C MET A 338 29.49 -20.32 0.86
N ILE A 339 30.08 -19.19 0.45
CA ILE A 339 29.99 -18.70 -0.93
C ILE A 339 30.51 -19.72 -1.94
N ASP A 340 31.67 -20.32 -1.71
CA ASP A 340 32.27 -21.27 -2.66
C ASP A 340 31.44 -22.55 -2.77
N MET A 341 30.88 -23.01 -1.64
CA MET A 341 29.94 -24.14 -1.60
C MET A 341 28.66 -23.82 -2.35
N LEU A 342 28.07 -22.63 -2.13
CA LEU A 342 26.87 -22.17 -2.81
C LEU A 342 27.10 -22.04 -4.32
N ALA A 343 28.26 -21.52 -4.73
CA ALA A 343 28.62 -21.42 -6.15
C ALA A 343 28.77 -22.81 -6.79
N ALA A 344 29.47 -23.74 -6.12
CA ALA A 344 29.62 -25.11 -6.60
C ALA A 344 28.26 -25.83 -6.72
N SER A 345 27.39 -25.64 -5.74
CA SER A 345 26.01 -26.13 -5.76
C SER A 345 25.21 -25.53 -6.93
N ALA A 346 25.26 -24.20 -7.10
CA ALA A 346 24.62 -23.52 -8.22
C ALA A 346 25.10 -24.06 -9.59
N MET A 347 26.41 -24.18 -9.78
CA MET A 347 26.99 -24.74 -11.01
C MET A 347 26.58 -26.19 -11.25
N LYS A 348 26.54 -27.02 -10.19
CA LYS A 348 26.07 -28.42 -10.26
C LYS A 348 24.64 -28.52 -10.82
N TYR A 349 23.77 -27.57 -10.50
CA TYR A 349 22.39 -27.51 -11.00
C TYR A 349 22.21 -26.62 -12.24
N GLY A 350 23.31 -26.17 -12.86
CA GLY A 350 23.26 -25.36 -14.09
C GLY A 350 22.71 -23.95 -13.88
N LEU A 351 22.87 -23.38 -12.68
CA LEU A 351 22.43 -22.03 -12.35
C LEU A 351 23.56 -21.02 -12.61
N SER A 352 23.29 -20.02 -13.44
CA SER A 352 24.22 -18.94 -13.78
C SER A 352 24.09 -17.73 -12.84
N LYS A 353 22.99 -17.66 -12.08
CA LYS A 353 22.72 -16.57 -11.16
C LYS A 353 21.77 -16.99 -10.06
N VAL A 354 22.01 -16.54 -8.83
CA VAL A 354 21.19 -16.88 -7.67
C VAL A 354 20.72 -15.62 -6.95
N GLN A 355 19.41 -15.42 -6.88
CA GLN A 355 18.83 -14.33 -6.09
C GLN A 355 18.82 -14.71 -4.61
N ILE A 356 19.46 -13.90 -3.76
CA ILE A 356 19.44 -14.10 -2.31
C ILE A 356 18.13 -13.54 -1.74
N ARG A 357 17.34 -14.41 -1.11
CA ARG A 357 16.07 -14.07 -0.44
C ARG A 357 16.06 -14.43 1.05
N CYS A 358 17.22 -14.77 1.59
CA CYS A 358 17.42 -15.11 3.00
C CYS A 358 17.53 -13.89 3.92
N ALA A 359 17.36 -14.10 5.21
CA ALA A 359 17.70 -13.17 6.26
C ALA A 359 19.23 -12.96 6.28
N CYS A 360 19.67 -11.73 6.05
CA CYS A 360 21.08 -11.37 6.04
C CYS A 360 21.25 -9.90 6.42
N ASP A 361 22.33 -9.58 7.13
CA ASP A 361 22.73 -8.19 7.36
C ASP A 361 22.94 -7.46 6.01
N PRO A 362 22.44 -6.22 5.83
CA PRO A 362 22.53 -5.51 4.54
C PRO A 362 23.96 -5.35 4.00
N GLY A 363 24.93 -5.10 4.88
CA GLY A 363 26.34 -4.96 4.51
C GLY A 363 26.95 -6.30 4.08
N MET A 364 26.53 -7.39 4.71
CA MET A 364 26.92 -8.75 4.34
C MET A 364 26.26 -9.18 3.02
N HIS A 365 24.97 -8.90 2.84
CA HIS A 365 24.19 -9.27 1.65
C HIS A 365 24.86 -8.77 0.37
N THR A 366 25.28 -7.50 0.35
CA THR A 366 25.95 -6.90 -0.82
C THR A 366 27.24 -7.61 -1.19
N LYS A 367 28.05 -7.99 -0.18
CA LYS A 367 29.31 -8.72 -0.38
C LYS A 367 29.09 -10.13 -0.90
N ILE A 368 28.11 -10.84 -0.35
CA ILE A 368 27.75 -12.19 -0.77
C ILE A 368 27.28 -12.19 -2.22
N VAL A 369 26.33 -11.31 -2.57
CA VAL A 369 25.79 -11.21 -3.94
C VAL A 369 26.90 -10.88 -4.93
N SER A 370 27.73 -9.86 -4.64
CA SER A 370 28.82 -9.47 -5.54
C SER A 370 29.84 -10.58 -5.79
N ARG A 371 30.20 -11.36 -4.75
CA ARG A 371 31.11 -12.49 -4.91
C ARG A 371 30.46 -13.64 -5.68
N LEU A 372 29.22 -13.97 -5.37
CA LEU A 372 28.51 -15.06 -6.04
C LEU A 372 28.31 -14.74 -7.53
N ASP A 373 27.91 -13.51 -7.86
CA ASP A 373 27.80 -13.03 -9.24
C ASP A 373 29.16 -13.05 -9.96
N SER A 374 30.25 -12.72 -9.26
CA SER A 374 31.60 -12.80 -9.86
C SER A 374 32.06 -14.23 -10.15
N ILE A 375 31.62 -15.22 -9.37
CA ILE A 375 31.99 -16.63 -9.56
C ILE A 375 31.11 -17.27 -10.65
N LEU A 376 29.81 -16.93 -10.66
CA LEU A 376 28.85 -17.51 -11.60
C LEU A 376 28.78 -16.75 -12.95
N GLY A 377 29.27 -15.52 -13.02
CA GLY A 377 29.07 -14.62 -14.17
C GLY A 377 29.63 -15.09 -15.51
N ASP A 378 30.59 -16.03 -15.50
CA ASP A 378 31.16 -16.62 -16.71
C ASP A 378 30.42 -17.90 -17.17
N THR A 379 29.33 -18.27 -16.49
CA THR A 379 28.57 -19.50 -16.74
C THR A 379 27.27 -19.20 -17.47
N GLU A 380 26.98 -19.91 -18.55
CA GLU A 380 25.62 -19.97 -19.12
C GLU A 380 24.76 -20.92 -18.28
N GLY A 381 23.51 -20.55 -18.03
CA GLY A 381 22.62 -21.33 -17.17
C GLY A 381 21.37 -20.58 -16.76
N GLU A 382 20.55 -21.23 -15.96
CA GLU A 382 19.26 -20.71 -15.52
C GLU A 382 19.38 -19.81 -14.30
N MET A 383 18.31 -19.10 -14.00
CA MET A 383 18.19 -18.29 -12.79
C MET A 383 17.76 -19.18 -11.62
N GLY A 384 18.35 -18.98 -10.46
CA GLY A 384 17.92 -19.59 -9.21
C GLY A 384 17.67 -18.56 -8.11
N PHE A 385 17.25 -19.05 -6.95
CA PHE A 385 17.11 -18.25 -5.74
C PHE A 385 17.39 -19.08 -4.49
N LEU A 386 17.84 -18.40 -3.44
CA LEU A 386 18.17 -18.97 -2.15
C LEU A 386 17.22 -18.42 -1.10
N VAL A 387 16.60 -19.29 -0.30
CA VAL A 387 15.69 -18.91 0.80
C VAL A 387 16.05 -19.63 2.09
N ASP A 388 15.68 -19.04 3.23
CA ASP A 388 15.74 -19.74 4.50
C ASP A 388 14.68 -20.85 4.54
N ALA A 389 15.03 -21.97 5.15
CA ALA A 389 14.05 -22.98 5.51
C ALA A 389 13.04 -22.42 6.55
N PRO A 390 11.78 -22.87 6.55
CA PRO A 390 10.80 -22.52 7.57
C PRO A 390 11.31 -22.63 9.01
N CYS A 391 12.08 -23.70 9.34
CA CYS A 391 12.68 -23.89 10.67
C CYS A 391 13.93 -23.04 10.95
N GLY A 392 14.47 -22.31 9.97
CA GLY A 392 15.58 -21.35 10.12
C GLY A 392 17.00 -21.93 10.24
N ASN A 393 17.17 -23.26 10.18
CA ASN A 393 18.48 -23.91 10.37
C ASN A 393 19.15 -24.38 9.06
N SER A 394 18.51 -24.14 7.93
CA SER A 394 19.01 -24.53 6.60
C SER A 394 18.56 -23.54 5.54
N LEU A 395 19.14 -23.66 4.36
CA LEU A 395 18.83 -22.89 3.17
C LEU A 395 18.33 -23.81 2.07
N PHE A 396 17.40 -23.34 1.25
CA PHE A 396 16.99 -24.03 0.03
C PHE A 396 17.50 -23.28 -1.19
N LEU A 397 18.32 -23.97 -2.00
CA LEU A 397 18.66 -23.52 -3.34
C LEU A 397 17.58 -24.02 -4.30
N CYS A 398 16.96 -23.08 -5.01
CA CYS A 398 15.87 -23.36 -5.92
C CYS A 398 16.22 -22.90 -7.34
N ARG A 399 15.87 -23.70 -8.35
CA ARG A 399 15.82 -23.28 -9.76
C ARG A 399 14.55 -22.49 -9.98
N LYS A 400 14.66 -21.25 -10.46
CA LYS A 400 13.51 -20.39 -10.72
C LYS A 400 12.72 -20.93 -11.92
N VAL A 401 11.41 -21.02 -11.78
CA VAL A 401 10.50 -21.35 -12.88
C VAL A 401 10.13 -20.06 -13.64
N PRO A 402 10.04 -20.10 -14.99
CA PRO A 402 9.74 -18.92 -15.82
C PRO A 402 8.49 -18.18 -15.41
#